data_AF-A0A2U1W0N8-F1
#
_entry.id   AF-A0A2U1W0N8-F1
#
_cell.length_a   1.000
_cell.length_b   1.000
_cell.length_c   1.000
_cell.angle_alpha   90.00
_cell.angle_beta   90.00
_cell.angle_gamma   90.00
#
_symmetry.space_group_name_H-M   'P 1'
#
loop_
_entity.id
_entity.type
_entity.pdbx_description
1 polymer ?
#
loop_
_entity_poly.entity_id
_entity_poly.type
_entity_poly.pdbx_seq_one_letter_code
_entity_poly.pdbx_strand_id
1 'polypeptide(L)'
;MIETALIAQAAVFALVVAVFLMSGSASMFHPLTYYLIFHGLVFVARPVLVHLYGFDNVWLFMGFWPNDQQFILTLTVSTVAMVAFAIACGVAGNVRPDLKAQPKLEFDRAELVAYGLTLALLAPLAIYSAVMRQDGASFDFTGDVQMERDPVTGQPIYVNTTGYIAEAHAIGLPLTLGLVFISRFNPLSFIPFLGFVLYRAYLGWGRWAIIMGVISLVLLLLYRSKHRWFAWWQVLAGLPVLYLFHLLGSNRGWTRAALSGEAPPLLDEPGRSFIDSLANQDLANFDFLSFILWVVPGQSGTHTWFTQYLQLFTEPIPRIFWPGKPVGAPVKWVELNDFGNFSNLTASLAGDGWMSGGWIGMILTMVVVGLVLGRVHRWFWTKGCRTPQGVLFFCTFVPLSLQWYRDGGITIFKFGFFALLPILLWVVLSRFMRAWAAFGAREQNPGPLITRAPR
;
A
#
# COMPACT_ATOMS: atom_id res chain seq x y z
N MET A 1 -0.82 22.11 28.03
CA MET A 1 -1.74 22.36 26.89
C MET A 1 -1.72 21.19 25.92
N ILE A 2 -0.54 20.61 25.66
CA ILE A 2 -0.38 19.40 24.83
C ILE A 2 -1.25 18.25 25.37
N GLU A 3 -1.29 18.04 26.69
CA GLU A 3 -2.07 16.98 27.33
C GLU A 3 -3.56 17.08 26.99
N THR A 4 -4.11 18.29 27.05
CA THR A 4 -5.50 18.56 26.69
C THR A 4 -5.76 18.27 25.20
N ALA A 5 -4.83 18.64 24.32
CA ALA A 5 -4.93 18.36 22.89
C ALA A 5 -4.85 16.85 22.58
N LEU A 6 -3.98 16.11 23.27
CA LEU A 6 -3.88 14.65 23.17
C LEU A 6 -5.18 13.97 23.60
N ILE A 7 -5.75 14.37 24.74
CA ILE A 7 -7.03 13.85 25.24
C ILE A 7 -8.15 14.17 24.23
N ALA A 8 -8.21 15.40 23.71
CA ALA A 8 -9.21 15.79 22.73
C ALA A 8 -9.11 14.99 21.44
N GLN A 9 -7.90 14.79 20.89
CA GLN A 9 -7.68 13.97 19.72
C GLN A 9 -8.12 12.52 19.95
N ALA A 10 -7.73 11.91 21.07
CA ALA A 10 -8.13 10.55 21.42
C ALA A 10 -9.65 10.41 21.54
N ALA A 11 -10.33 11.42 22.12
CA ALA A 11 -11.79 11.45 22.21
C ALA A 11 -12.46 11.55 20.83
N VAL A 12 -11.96 12.40 19.93
CA VAL A 12 -12.47 12.50 18.55
C VAL A 12 -12.23 11.21 17.78
N PHE A 13 -11.04 10.60 17.91
CA PHE A 13 -10.75 9.30 17.32
C PHE A 13 -11.73 8.22 17.80
N ALA A 14 -11.94 8.11 19.12
CA ALA A 14 -12.88 7.15 19.69
C ALA A 14 -14.31 7.39 19.19
N LEU A 15 -14.75 8.64 19.06
CA LEU A 15 -16.05 8.99 18.51
C LEU A 15 -16.19 8.56 17.05
N VAL A 16 -15.19 8.83 16.20
CA VAL A 16 -15.20 8.41 14.78
C VAL A 16 -15.24 6.90 14.66
N VAL A 17 -14.46 6.17 15.48
CA VAL A 17 -14.49 4.70 15.53
C VAL A 17 -15.87 4.20 15.96
N ALA A 18 -16.47 4.77 17.00
CA ALA A 18 -17.80 4.38 17.49
C ALA A 18 -18.87 4.60 16.41
N VAL A 19 -18.91 5.78 15.78
CA VAL A 19 -19.83 6.09 14.68
C VAL A 19 -19.64 5.12 13.51
N PHE A 20 -18.40 4.80 13.15
CA PHE A 20 -18.11 3.83 12.10
C PHE A 20 -18.62 2.43 12.46
N LEU A 21 -18.34 1.94 13.66
CA LEU A 21 -18.82 0.63 14.14
C LEU A 21 -20.36 0.56 14.17
N MET A 22 -21.04 1.67 14.49
CA MET A 22 -22.50 1.77 14.51
C MET A 22 -23.14 1.86 13.11
N SER A 23 -22.40 2.24 12.07
CA SER A 23 -22.94 2.42 10.71
C SER A 23 -23.49 1.14 10.06
N GLY A 24 -23.05 -0.04 10.54
CA GLY A 24 -23.33 -1.34 9.95
C GLY A 24 -22.56 -1.65 8.66
N SER A 25 -21.79 -0.70 8.11
CA SER A 25 -20.85 -0.95 7.00
C SER A 25 -19.46 -1.39 7.50
N ALA A 26 -19.18 -1.23 8.80
CA ALA A 26 -17.90 -1.58 9.39
C ALA A 26 -17.54 -3.06 9.21
N SER A 27 -16.35 -3.30 8.67
CA SER A 27 -15.76 -4.61 8.45
C SER A 27 -14.29 -4.48 8.07
N MET A 28 -13.55 -5.59 8.09
CA MET A 28 -12.18 -5.64 7.56
C MET A 28 -12.12 -5.34 6.06
N PHE A 29 -13.23 -5.40 5.33
CA PHE A 29 -13.26 -5.06 3.91
C PHE A 29 -13.37 -3.55 3.66
N HIS A 30 -13.74 -2.75 4.67
CA HIS A 30 -13.96 -1.33 4.50
C HIS A 30 -12.63 -0.55 4.60
N PRO A 31 -12.25 0.30 3.62
CA PRO A 31 -10.98 1.04 3.65
C PRO A 31 -10.78 1.93 4.89
N LEU A 32 -11.88 2.50 5.41
CA LEU A 32 -11.89 3.25 6.68
C LEU A 32 -11.35 2.44 7.87
N THR A 33 -11.55 1.12 7.91
CA THR A 33 -10.98 0.26 8.96
C THR A 33 -9.45 0.37 8.99
N TYR A 34 -8.82 0.25 7.82
CA TYR A 34 -7.36 0.35 7.69
C TYR A 34 -6.85 1.76 7.97
N TYR A 35 -7.58 2.78 7.53
CA TYR A 35 -7.21 4.16 7.81
C TYR A 35 -7.30 4.46 9.31
N LEU A 36 -8.34 4.00 10.01
CA LEU A 36 -8.47 4.20 11.46
C LEU A 36 -7.41 3.43 12.26
N ILE A 37 -7.04 2.21 11.83
CA ILE A 37 -5.91 1.47 12.44
C ILE A 37 -4.62 2.25 12.25
N PHE A 38 -4.32 2.67 11.02
CA PHE A 38 -3.13 3.46 10.71
C PHE A 38 -3.11 4.77 11.53
N HIS A 39 -4.21 5.52 11.52
CA HIS A 39 -4.33 6.79 12.21
C HIS A 39 -4.19 6.63 13.73
N GLY A 40 -4.83 5.62 14.32
CA GLY A 40 -4.71 5.31 15.74
C GLY A 40 -3.26 5.00 16.14
N LEU A 41 -2.51 4.29 15.31
CA LEU A 41 -1.11 3.98 15.57
C LEU A 41 -0.21 5.21 15.46
N VAL A 42 -0.25 5.89 14.31
CA VAL A 42 0.79 6.89 13.97
C VAL A 42 0.42 8.32 14.32
N PHE A 43 -0.87 8.63 14.54
CA PHE A 43 -1.33 9.98 14.86
C PHE A 43 -2.01 10.10 16.22
N VAL A 44 -2.36 8.99 16.90
CA VAL A 44 -2.91 9.02 18.27
C VAL A 44 -1.94 8.42 19.28
N ALA A 45 -1.47 7.19 19.07
CA ALA A 45 -0.54 6.54 19.99
C ALA A 45 0.87 7.14 19.91
N ARG A 46 1.41 7.35 18.70
CA ARG A 46 2.75 7.95 18.50
C ARG A 46 2.95 9.28 19.26
N PRO A 47 2.10 10.31 19.15
CA PRO A 47 2.34 11.56 19.88
C PRO A 47 2.26 11.41 21.40
N VAL A 48 1.46 10.46 21.92
CA VAL A 48 1.48 10.13 23.35
C VAL A 48 2.83 9.53 23.74
N LEU A 49 3.37 8.63 22.93
CA LEU A 49 4.69 8.03 23.18
C LEU A 49 5.81 9.07 23.10
N VAL A 50 5.76 9.95 22.11
CA VAL A 50 6.69 11.07 21.97
C VAL A 50 6.64 11.99 23.20
N HIS A 51 5.45 12.41 23.63
CA HIS A 51 5.30 13.33 24.77
C HIS A 51 5.71 12.71 26.12
N LEU A 52 5.37 11.44 26.35
CA LEU A 52 5.57 10.80 27.66
C LEU A 52 6.90 10.04 27.79
N TYR A 53 7.46 9.56 26.67
CA TYR A 53 8.65 8.69 26.65
C TYR A 53 9.82 9.28 25.85
N GLY A 54 9.70 10.48 25.27
CA GLY A 54 10.81 11.16 24.58
C GLY A 54 11.29 10.44 23.33
N PHE A 55 10.36 10.03 22.46
CA PHE A 55 10.67 9.35 21.19
C PHE A 55 11.23 10.30 20.12
N ASP A 56 12.31 10.99 20.45
CA ASP A 56 12.76 12.18 19.73
C ASP A 56 13.81 11.88 18.63
N ASN A 57 14.21 10.61 18.49
CA ASN A 57 15.23 10.20 17.52
C ASN A 57 14.91 10.62 16.08
N VAL A 58 13.63 10.69 15.73
CA VAL A 58 13.18 11.07 14.38
C VAL A 58 13.30 12.57 14.16
N TRP A 59 13.02 13.38 15.19
CA TRP A 59 13.25 14.82 15.19
C TRP A 59 14.72 15.15 15.06
N LEU A 60 15.58 14.46 15.82
CA LEU A 60 17.02 14.57 15.71
C LEU A 60 17.50 14.21 14.30
N PHE A 61 16.98 13.11 13.72
CA PHE A 61 17.31 12.70 12.37
C PHE A 61 16.97 13.78 11.34
N MET A 62 15.81 14.44 11.46
CA MET A 62 15.40 15.53 10.56
C MET A 62 16.13 16.86 10.84
N GLY A 63 16.77 17.00 12.01
CA GLY A 63 17.39 18.26 12.45
C GLY A 63 16.38 19.31 12.88
N PHE A 64 15.24 18.88 13.42
CA PHE A 64 14.10 19.75 13.75
C PHE A 64 13.51 19.38 15.11
N TRP A 65 13.07 20.36 15.91
CA TRP A 65 12.35 20.13 17.16
C TRP A 65 11.05 20.95 17.20
N PRO A 66 9.87 20.31 17.32
CA PRO A 66 8.62 21.05 17.41
C PRO A 66 8.50 21.77 18.75
N ASN A 67 8.03 23.02 18.73
CA ASN A 67 7.54 23.69 19.93
C ASN A 67 6.09 23.23 20.25
N ASP A 68 5.57 23.60 21.43
CA ASP A 68 4.22 23.22 21.86
C ASP A 68 3.13 23.58 20.86
N GLN A 69 3.23 24.76 20.23
CA GLN A 69 2.24 25.22 19.24
C GLN A 69 2.27 24.33 17.99
N GLN A 70 3.46 23.98 17.52
CA GLN A 70 3.66 23.10 16.37
C GLN A 70 3.13 21.69 16.65
N PHE A 71 3.40 21.17 17.86
CA PHE A 71 2.88 19.88 18.29
C PHE A 71 1.35 19.85 18.29
N ILE A 72 0.72 20.88 18.89
CA ILE A 72 -0.75 21.03 18.92
C ILE A 72 -1.33 21.23 17.52
N LEU A 73 -0.65 21.97 16.64
CA LEU A 73 -1.05 22.14 15.25
C LEU A 73 -1.05 20.79 14.53
N THR A 74 -0.02 19.95 14.70
CA THR A 74 0.03 18.61 14.10
C THR A 74 -1.14 17.73 14.57
N LEU A 75 -1.46 17.74 15.86
CA LEU A 75 -2.62 17.02 16.41
C LEU A 75 -3.92 17.51 15.77
N THR A 76 -4.07 18.82 15.61
CA THR A 76 -5.25 19.43 15.01
C THR A 76 -5.39 19.07 13.54
N VAL A 77 -4.33 19.25 12.74
CA VAL A 77 -4.31 18.94 11.31
C VAL A 77 -4.62 17.46 11.06
N SER A 78 -3.95 16.55 11.78
CA SER A 78 -4.18 15.11 11.63
C SER A 78 -5.62 14.73 12.01
N THR A 79 -6.18 15.33 13.06
CA THR A 79 -7.58 15.09 13.48
C THR A 79 -8.57 15.53 12.40
N VAL A 80 -8.41 16.74 11.86
CA VAL A 80 -9.28 17.24 10.78
C VAL A 80 -9.14 16.38 9.52
N ALA A 81 -7.92 15.97 9.16
CA ALA A 81 -7.67 15.05 8.06
C ALA A 81 -8.44 13.74 8.23
N MET A 82 -8.42 13.16 9.44
CA MET A 82 -9.15 11.93 9.75
C MET A 82 -10.66 12.11 9.60
N VAL A 83 -11.22 13.18 10.17
CA VAL A 83 -12.66 13.46 10.09
C VAL A 83 -13.09 13.64 8.64
N ALA A 84 -12.35 14.43 7.85
CA ALA A 84 -12.63 14.65 6.43
C ALA A 84 -12.63 13.33 5.64
N PHE A 85 -11.61 12.49 5.85
CA PHE A 85 -11.53 11.17 5.23
C PHE A 85 -12.67 10.25 5.66
N ALA A 86 -12.94 10.18 6.96
CA ALA A 86 -13.96 9.29 7.52
C ALA A 86 -15.36 9.62 7.01
N ILE A 87 -15.72 10.90 6.95
CA ILE A 87 -16.99 11.37 6.38
C ILE A 87 -17.06 10.99 4.90
N ALA A 88 -16.06 11.34 4.10
CA ALA A 88 -16.05 11.06 2.67
C ALA A 88 -16.10 9.56 2.35
N CYS A 89 -15.27 8.77 3.03
CA CYS A 89 -15.21 7.32 2.87
C CYS A 89 -16.49 6.65 3.34
N GLY A 90 -17.05 7.07 4.48
CA GLY A 90 -18.31 6.57 5.01
C GLY A 90 -19.49 6.84 4.08
N VAL A 91 -19.65 8.08 3.59
CA VAL A 91 -20.73 8.46 2.68
C VAL A 91 -20.64 7.69 1.36
N ALA A 92 -19.47 7.65 0.72
CA ALA A 92 -19.27 6.93 -0.53
C ALA A 92 -19.36 5.41 -0.35
N GLY A 93 -18.89 4.90 0.77
CA GLY A 93 -18.80 3.47 1.10
C GLY A 93 -19.98 2.89 1.87
N ASN A 94 -21.06 3.66 2.10
CA ASN A 94 -22.22 3.26 2.89
C ASN A 94 -23.02 2.11 2.25
N VAL A 95 -22.47 0.90 2.33
CA VAL A 95 -23.08 -0.37 1.94
C VAL A 95 -22.77 -1.38 3.04
N ARG A 96 -23.79 -2.10 3.49
CA ARG A 96 -23.64 -3.15 4.50
C ARG A 96 -23.08 -4.42 3.84
N PRO A 97 -21.95 -4.96 4.32
CA PRO A 97 -21.39 -6.23 3.83
C PRO A 97 -22.39 -7.39 3.97
N ASP A 98 -22.91 -7.93 2.87
CA ASP A 98 -23.72 -9.15 2.89
C ASP A 98 -22.89 -10.34 2.42
N LEU A 99 -22.19 -10.98 3.34
CA LEU A 99 -21.39 -12.18 3.07
C LEU A 99 -22.25 -13.43 2.89
N LYS A 100 -23.52 -13.42 3.34
CA LYS A 100 -24.41 -14.58 3.26
C LYS A 100 -25.01 -14.73 1.86
N ALA A 101 -25.38 -13.62 1.23
CA ALA A 101 -25.93 -13.57 -0.12
C ALA A 101 -24.89 -13.74 -1.25
N GLN A 102 -23.61 -13.96 -0.92
CA GLN A 102 -22.57 -14.08 -1.94
C GLN A 102 -22.71 -15.36 -2.75
N PRO A 103 -22.61 -15.28 -4.09
CA PRO A 103 -22.68 -16.45 -4.95
C PRO A 103 -21.50 -17.38 -4.68
N LYS A 104 -21.70 -18.67 -4.92
CA LYS A 104 -20.60 -19.61 -4.97
C LYS A 104 -19.76 -19.27 -6.20
N LEU A 105 -18.50 -18.89 -5.96
CA LEU A 105 -17.57 -18.56 -7.03
C LEU A 105 -17.03 -19.85 -7.63
N GLU A 106 -17.22 -20.00 -8.94
CA GLU A 106 -16.69 -21.11 -9.72
C GLU A 106 -15.82 -20.55 -10.84
N PHE A 107 -14.77 -21.29 -11.18
CA PHE A 107 -13.85 -20.93 -12.25
C PHE A 107 -14.18 -21.78 -13.46
N ASP A 108 -14.48 -21.12 -14.58
CA ASP A 108 -14.64 -21.85 -15.84
C ASP A 108 -13.27 -22.20 -16.46
N ARG A 109 -13.30 -23.03 -17.51
CA ARG A 109 -12.06 -23.44 -18.20
C ARG A 109 -11.31 -22.25 -18.80
N ALA A 110 -12.01 -21.25 -19.32
CA ALA A 110 -11.37 -20.07 -19.92
C ALA A 110 -10.62 -19.26 -18.86
N GLU A 111 -11.19 -19.11 -17.67
CA GLU A 111 -10.55 -18.42 -16.54
C GLU A 111 -9.32 -19.16 -16.03
N LEU A 112 -9.38 -20.49 -15.93
CA LEU A 112 -8.25 -21.32 -15.51
C LEU A 112 -7.09 -21.23 -16.52
N VAL A 113 -7.39 -21.34 -17.83
CA VAL A 113 -6.37 -21.22 -18.88
C VAL A 113 -5.81 -19.80 -18.93
N ALA A 114 -6.65 -18.77 -18.83
CA ALA A 114 -6.22 -17.38 -18.79
C ALA A 114 -5.32 -17.08 -17.59
N TYR A 115 -5.62 -17.65 -16.42
CA TYR A 115 -4.75 -17.55 -15.25
C TYR A 115 -3.41 -18.25 -15.49
N GLY A 116 -3.44 -19.47 -16.04
CA GLY A 116 -2.22 -20.20 -16.42
C GLY A 116 -1.33 -19.42 -17.38
N LEU A 117 -1.92 -18.77 -18.40
CA LEU A 117 -1.17 -17.88 -19.30
C LEU A 117 -0.63 -16.63 -18.58
N THR A 118 -1.42 -16.02 -17.69
CA THR A 118 -0.96 -14.89 -16.88
C THR A 118 0.26 -15.26 -16.06
N LEU A 119 0.22 -16.44 -15.42
CA LEU A 119 1.35 -17.00 -14.67
C LEU A 119 2.55 -17.25 -15.58
N ALA A 120 2.35 -17.90 -16.74
CA ALA A 120 3.43 -18.19 -17.69
C ALA A 120 4.11 -16.93 -18.23
N LEU A 121 3.35 -15.85 -18.46
CA LEU A 121 3.87 -14.58 -18.97
C LEU A 121 4.59 -13.75 -17.90
N LEU A 122 4.02 -13.69 -16.69
CA LEU A 122 4.48 -12.74 -15.67
C LEU A 122 5.37 -13.35 -14.59
N ALA A 123 5.26 -14.65 -14.32
CA ALA A 123 6.12 -15.29 -13.31
C ALA A 123 7.61 -15.26 -13.69
N PRO A 124 8.04 -15.51 -14.95
CA PRO A 124 9.44 -15.39 -15.32
C PRO A 124 9.99 -13.98 -15.08
N LEU A 125 9.20 -12.94 -15.40
CA LEU A 125 9.57 -11.56 -15.15
C LEU A 125 9.68 -11.25 -13.64
N ALA A 126 8.72 -11.74 -12.85
CA ALA A 126 8.74 -11.57 -11.40
C ALA A 126 9.94 -12.29 -10.75
N ILE A 127 10.28 -13.50 -11.21
CA ILE A 127 11.44 -14.27 -10.74
C ILE A 127 12.73 -13.60 -11.17
N TYR A 128 12.85 -13.15 -12.43
CA TYR A 128 14.02 -12.42 -12.91
C TYR A 128 14.25 -11.14 -12.10
N SER A 129 13.20 -10.33 -11.91
CA SER A 129 13.22 -9.16 -11.03
C SER A 129 13.66 -9.51 -9.62
N ALA A 130 13.18 -10.65 -9.09
CA ALA A 130 13.50 -11.09 -7.75
C ALA A 130 14.98 -11.49 -7.60
N VAL A 131 15.53 -12.20 -8.59
CA VAL A 131 16.95 -12.58 -8.62
C VAL A 131 17.83 -11.34 -8.75
N MET A 132 17.51 -10.42 -9.68
CA MET A 132 18.27 -9.16 -9.82
C MET A 132 18.29 -8.32 -8.54
N ARG A 133 17.18 -8.31 -7.78
CA ARG A 133 17.06 -7.57 -6.53
C ARG A 133 17.71 -8.26 -5.33
N GLN A 134 18.25 -9.47 -5.49
CA GLN A 134 18.71 -10.30 -4.37
C GLN A 134 19.83 -9.63 -3.57
N ASP A 135 20.75 -8.93 -4.25
CA ASP A 135 21.83 -8.18 -3.60
C ASP A 135 21.42 -6.77 -3.15
N GLY A 136 20.15 -6.42 -3.30
CA GLY A 136 19.63 -5.09 -3.03
C GLY A 136 19.93 -4.12 -4.16
N ALA A 137 19.65 -2.84 -3.91
CA ALA A 137 20.05 -1.76 -4.79
C ALA A 137 21.28 -1.07 -4.19
N SER A 138 22.38 -1.02 -4.94
CA SER A 138 23.62 -0.43 -4.43
C SER A 138 23.86 0.97 -4.97
N PHE A 139 24.42 1.83 -4.10
CA PHE A 139 24.88 3.18 -4.46
C PHE A 139 26.39 3.27 -4.73
N ASP A 140 27.13 2.19 -4.51
CA ASP A 140 28.58 2.12 -4.76
C ASP A 140 28.93 1.60 -6.15
N PHE A 141 27.94 1.52 -7.05
CA PHE A 141 28.04 0.95 -8.40
C PHE A 141 28.46 -0.53 -8.43
N THR A 142 28.31 -1.26 -7.34
CA THR A 142 28.45 -2.72 -7.30
C THR A 142 27.08 -3.42 -7.38
N GLY A 143 27.05 -4.68 -7.81
CA GLY A 143 25.82 -5.48 -7.90
C GLY A 143 24.95 -5.25 -9.15
N ASP A 144 23.88 -6.05 -9.24
CA ASP A 144 23.02 -6.15 -10.42
C ASP A 144 22.01 -5.00 -10.56
N VAL A 145 21.67 -4.32 -9.47
CA VAL A 145 20.78 -3.16 -9.46
C VAL A 145 21.53 -1.96 -8.87
N GLN A 146 21.95 -1.05 -9.75
CA GLN A 146 22.69 0.15 -9.38
C GLN A 146 21.75 1.34 -9.29
N MET A 147 21.93 2.12 -8.23
CA MET A 147 21.27 3.38 -8.01
C MET A 147 22.30 4.51 -7.90
N GLU A 148 21.96 5.65 -8.45
CA GLU A 148 22.65 6.91 -8.16
C GLU A 148 21.67 7.83 -7.44
N ARG A 149 22.16 8.67 -6.53
CA ARG A 149 21.34 9.76 -6.01
C ARG A 149 21.49 10.95 -6.94
N ASP A 150 20.37 11.40 -7.48
CA ASP A 150 20.36 12.64 -8.24
C ASP A 150 20.87 13.80 -7.34
N PRO A 151 21.93 14.52 -7.73
CA PRO A 151 22.61 15.47 -6.85
C PRO A 151 21.76 16.70 -6.55
N VAL A 152 20.77 17.00 -7.40
CA VAL A 152 19.88 18.16 -7.23
C VAL A 152 18.73 17.82 -6.29
N THR A 153 18.22 16.59 -6.34
CA THR A 153 16.95 16.22 -5.69
C THR A 153 17.10 15.19 -4.58
N GLY A 154 18.28 14.58 -4.44
CA GLY A 154 18.56 13.49 -3.50
C GLY A 154 17.82 12.19 -3.80
N GLN A 155 17.00 12.14 -4.85
CA GLN A 155 16.17 10.99 -5.19
C GLN A 155 16.99 9.89 -5.84
N PRO A 156 16.77 8.62 -5.46
CA PRO A 156 17.45 7.50 -6.10
C PRO A 156 16.92 7.27 -7.51
N ILE A 157 17.84 7.09 -8.46
CA ILE A 157 17.56 6.74 -9.85
C ILE A 157 18.27 5.43 -10.21
N TYR A 158 17.58 4.53 -10.92
CA TYR A 158 18.22 3.34 -11.46
C TYR A 158 19.13 3.72 -12.63
N VAL A 159 20.37 3.20 -12.61
CA VAL A 159 21.39 3.51 -13.62
C VAL A 159 21.47 2.39 -14.67
N ASN A 160 21.49 1.14 -14.24
CA ASN A 160 21.70 -0.04 -15.09
C ASN A 160 20.43 -0.86 -15.36
N THR A 161 19.29 -0.45 -14.82
CA THR A 161 18.00 -1.13 -14.99
C THR A 161 16.84 -0.13 -15.04
N THR A 162 15.62 -0.62 -15.22
CA THR A 162 14.41 0.21 -15.18
C THR A 162 13.61 -0.07 -13.91
N GLY A 163 12.89 0.93 -13.41
CA GLY A 163 11.95 0.74 -12.30
C GLY A 163 10.91 -0.36 -12.59
N TYR A 164 10.57 -0.60 -13.87
CA TYR A 164 9.68 -1.68 -14.29
C TYR A 164 10.24 -3.06 -13.98
N ILE A 165 11.49 -3.31 -14.37
CA ILE A 165 12.17 -4.57 -14.08
C ILE A 165 12.41 -4.66 -12.58
N ALA A 166 12.84 -3.58 -11.94
CA ALA A 166 13.22 -3.59 -10.55
C ALA A 166 12.01 -3.82 -9.61
N GLU A 167 10.82 -3.32 -9.95
CA GLU A 167 9.58 -3.51 -9.16
C GLU A 167 8.72 -4.71 -9.58
N ALA A 168 9.04 -5.39 -10.69
CA ALA A 168 8.23 -6.50 -11.20
C ALA A 168 8.10 -7.69 -10.23
N HIS A 169 9.01 -7.88 -9.28
CA HIS A 169 8.87 -8.89 -8.24
C HIS A 169 7.58 -8.72 -7.40
N ALA A 170 6.99 -7.52 -7.34
CA ALA A 170 5.70 -7.27 -6.69
C ALA A 170 4.52 -8.01 -7.37
N ILE A 171 4.66 -8.40 -8.64
CA ILE A 171 3.71 -9.25 -9.38
C ILE A 171 3.57 -10.63 -8.71
N GLY A 172 4.60 -11.10 -8.01
CA GLY A 172 4.55 -12.37 -7.29
C GLY A 172 3.41 -12.44 -6.27
N LEU A 173 3.02 -11.31 -5.68
CA LEU A 173 1.95 -11.26 -4.69
C LEU A 173 0.57 -11.70 -5.24
N PRO A 174 -0.03 -10.99 -6.21
CA PRO A 174 -1.33 -11.38 -6.76
C PRO A 174 -1.31 -12.75 -7.47
N LEU A 175 -0.16 -13.17 -8.04
CA LEU A 175 -0.02 -14.50 -8.64
C LEU A 175 -0.12 -15.58 -7.55
N THR A 176 0.66 -15.49 -6.49
CA THR A 176 0.62 -16.51 -5.43
C THR A 176 -0.73 -16.55 -4.71
N LEU A 177 -1.36 -15.38 -4.47
CA LEU A 177 -2.72 -15.31 -3.93
C LEU A 177 -3.77 -15.88 -4.89
N GLY A 178 -3.63 -15.62 -6.20
CA GLY A 178 -4.50 -16.16 -7.24
C GLY A 178 -4.46 -17.69 -7.26
N LEU A 179 -3.27 -18.28 -7.10
CA LEU A 179 -3.10 -19.73 -7.01
C LEU A 179 -3.83 -20.31 -5.79
N VAL A 180 -3.62 -19.71 -4.61
CA VAL A 180 -4.34 -20.12 -3.38
C VAL A 180 -5.85 -20.07 -3.60
N PHE A 181 -6.33 -18.99 -4.22
CA PHE A 181 -7.75 -18.77 -4.43
C PHE A 181 -8.36 -19.75 -5.45
N ILE A 182 -7.71 -19.97 -6.59
CA ILE A 182 -8.15 -20.92 -7.63
C ILE A 182 -8.12 -22.36 -7.12
N SER A 183 -7.08 -22.73 -6.38
CA SER A 183 -6.94 -24.05 -5.75
C SER A 183 -7.86 -24.26 -4.55
N ARG A 184 -8.83 -23.35 -4.30
CA ARG A 184 -9.78 -23.41 -3.19
C ARG A 184 -9.08 -23.59 -1.83
N PHE A 185 -7.91 -22.95 -1.69
CA PHE A 185 -7.06 -22.99 -0.50
C PHE A 185 -6.64 -24.43 -0.12
N ASN A 186 -6.30 -25.25 -1.10
CA ASN A 186 -5.58 -26.50 -0.84
C ASN A 186 -4.26 -26.17 -0.10
N PRO A 187 -3.88 -26.89 0.97
CA PRO A 187 -2.64 -26.62 1.72
C PRO A 187 -1.38 -26.48 0.85
N LEU A 188 -1.26 -27.24 -0.24
CA LEU A 188 -0.10 -27.16 -1.14
C LEU A 188 -0.04 -25.85 -1.93
N SER A 189 -1.18 -25.21 -2.19
CA SER A 189 -1.22 -23.91 -2.88
C SER A 189 -0.63 -22.75 -2.08
N PHE A 190 -0.42 -22.94 -0.77
CA PHE A 190 0.24 -21.96 0.08
C PHE A 190 1.77 -21.97 -0.06
N ILE A 191 2.36 -23.03 -0.62
CA ILE A 191 3.83 -23.14 -0.75
C ILE A 191 4.41 -21.96 -1.56
N PRO A 192 3.87 -21.59 -2.75
CA PRO A 192 4.38 -20.45 -3.49
C PRO A 192 4.21 -19.11 -2.76
N PHE A 193 3.09 -18.93 -2.04
CA PHE A 193 2.88 -17.72 -1.22
C PHE A 193 3.86 -17.65 -0.05
N LEU A 194 4.11 -18.76 0.64
CA LEU A 194 5.13 -18.84 1.68
C LEU A 194 6.53 -18.56 1.10
N GLY A 195 6.85 -19.12 -0.07
CA GLY A 195 8.09 -18.81 -0.79
C GLY A 195 8.23 -17.33 -1.11
N PHE A 196 7.16 -16.66 -1.56
CA PHE A 196 7.13 -15.21 -1.75
C PHE A 196 7.40 -14.46 -0.44
N VAL A 197 6.73 -14.81 0.66
CA VAL A 197 6.92 -14.16 1.97
C VAL A 197 8.36 -14.34 2.47
N LEU A 198 8.90 -15.55 2.39
CA LEU A 198 10.28 -15.85 2.80
C LEU A 198 11.30 -15.09 1.94
N TYR A 199 11.07 -15.02 0.63
CA TYR A 199 11.90 -14.21 -0.27
C TYR A 199 11.87 -12.73 0.11
N ARG A 200 10.69 -12.17 0.39
CA ARG A 200 10.56 -10.77 0.84
C ARG A 200 11.21 -10.53 2.20
N ALA A 201 11.19 -11.52 3.09
CA ALA A 201 11.89 -11.46 4.36
C ALA A 201 13.41 -11.54 4.17
N TYR A 202 13.89 -12.36 3.22
CA TYR A 202 15.31 -12.48 2.88
C TYR A 202 15.89 -11.16 2.35
N LEU A 203 15.16 -10.48 1.47
CA LEU A 203 15.60 -9.18 0.95
C LEU A 203 15.77 -8.11 2.02
N GLY A 204 15.03 -8.20 3.14
CA GLY A 204 14.93 -7.15 4.17
C GLY A 204 14.28 -5.85 3.69
N TRP A 205 14.27 -5.60 2.38
CA TRP A 205 13.64 -4.47 1.70
C TRP A 205 12.23 -4.83 1.24
N GLY A 206 11.27 -3.96 1.55
CA GLY A 206 9.87 -4.17 1.15
C GLY A 206 9.06 -5.05 2.11
N ARG A 207 9.40 -5.05 3.41
CA ARG A 207 8.60 -5.61 4.52
C ARG A 207 7.10 -5.29 4.46
N TRP A 208 6.75 -4.14 3.92
CA TRP A 208 5.35 -3.75 3.69
C TRP A 208 4.62 -4.72 2.75
N ALA A 209 5.28 -5.28 1.75
CA ALA A 209 4.67 -6.28 0.86
C ALA A 209 4.32 -7.58 1.61
N ILE A 210 5.05 -7.93 2.67
CA ILE A 210 4.71 -9.06 3.55
C ILE A 210 3.40 -8.76 4.28
N ILE A 211 3.32 -7.59 4.93
CA ILE A 211 2.09 -7.16 5.63
C ILE A 211 0.92 -7.14 4.65
N MET A 212 1.06 -6.48 3.50
CA MET A 212 -0.01 -6.38 2.52
C MET A 212 -0.43 -7.76 2.01
N GLY A 213 0.52 -8.65 1.75
CA GLY A 213 0.21 -9.98 1.28
C GLY A 213 -0.49 -10.84 2.32
N VAL A 214 -0.05 -10.79 3.58
CA VAL A 214 -0.70 -11.49 4.68
C VAL A 214 -2.11 -10.94 4.90
N ILE A 215 -2.30 -9.63 4.97
CA ILE A 215 -3.63 -9.04 5.10
C ILE A 215 -4.52 -9.43 3.90
N SER A 216 -3.99 -9.41 2.68
CA SER A 216 -4.73 -9.83 1.48
C SER A 216 -5.18 -11.30 1.57
N LEU A 217 -4.30 -12.19 2.04
CA LEU A 217 -4.63 -13.60 2.28
C LEU A 217 -5.71 -13.74 3.37
N VAL A 218 -5.60 -13.01 4.48
CA VAL A 218 -6.62 -13.05 5.55
C VAL A 218 -7.95 -12.51 5.04
N LEU A 219 -7.98 -11.47 4.22
CA LEU A 219 -9.21 -10.98 3.59
C LEU A 219 -9.85 -12.03 2.69
N LEU A 220 -9.07 -12.77 1.89
CA LEU A 220 -9.57 -13.89 1.09
C LEU A 220 -10.13 -15.01 1.97
N LEU A 221 -9.48 -15.32 3.09
CA LEU A 221 -9.94 -16.31 4.06
C LEU A 221 -11.24 -15.86 4.76
N LEU A 222 -11.34 -14.60 5.16
CA LEU A 222 -12.56 -14.00 5.72
C LEU A 222 -13.70 -14.01 4.72
N TYR A 223 -13.42 -13.71 3.46
CA TYR A 223 -14.41 -13.75 2.38
C TYR A 223 -14.94 -15.17 2.22
N ARG A 224 -14.05 -16.17 2.17
CA ARG A 224 -14.42 -17.58 2.11
C ARG A 224 -15.22 -18.03 3.34
N SER A 225 -14.78 -17.68 4.54
CA SER A 225 -15.45 -18.09 5.78
C SER A 225 -16.72 -17.29 6.05
N LYS A 226 -17.03 -16.28 5.25
CA LYS A 226 -18.18 -15.37 5.41
C LYS A 226 -18.13 -14.58 6.73
N HIS A 227 -16.94 -14.22 7.19
CA HIS A 227 -16.72 -13.41 8.39
C HIS A 227 -16.37 -11.96 8.04
N ARG A 228 -16.92 -11.00 8.80
CA ARG A 228 -16.66 -9.56 8.59
C ARG A 228 -15.42 -9.06 9.33
N TRP A 229 -15.07 -9.72 10.43
CA TRP A 229 -14.01 -9.33 11.36
C TRP A 229 -13.02 -10.46 11.53
N PHE A 230 -11.80 -10.13 11.95
CA PHE A 230 -10.86 -11.14 12.36
C PHE A 230 -11.40 -11.94 13.54
N ALA A 231 -11.31 -13.25 13.45
CA ALA A 231 -11.45 -14.09 14.63
C ALA A 231 -10.23 -13.87 15.55
N TRP A 232 -10.41 -14.01 16.86
CA TRP A 232 -9.32 -13.82 17.83
C TRP A 232 -8.08 -14.69 17.52
N TRP A 233 -8.29 -15.91 17.03
CA TRP A 233 -7.18 -16.80 16.64
C TRP A 233 -6.40 -16.27 15.42
N GLN A 234 -7.05 -15.54 14.51
CA GLN A 234 -6.37 -14.89 13.37
C GLN A 234 -5.49 -13.73 13.86
N VAL A 235 -5.95 -13.01 14.88
CA VAL A 235 -5.16 -11.97 15.55
C VAL A 235 -3.93 -12.58 16.22
N LEU A 236 -4.10 -13.70 16.95
CA LEU A 236 -2.97 -14.41 17.56
C LEU A 236 -2.00 -14.96 16.52
N ALA A 237 -2.50 -15.52 15.41
CA ALA A 237 -1.67 -15.97 14.29
C ALA A 237 -0.94 -14.81 13.59
N GLY A 238 -1.41 -13.58 13.76
CA GLY A 238 -0.73 -12.37 13.30
C GLY A 238 0.47 -11.96 14.16
N LEU A 239 0.55 -12.38 15.42
CA LEU A 239 1.64 -12.00 16.32
C LEU A 239 3.03 -12.45 15.82
N PRO A 240 3.22 -13.71 15.33
CA PRO A 240 4.48 -14.11 14.71
C PRO A 240 4.86 -13.27 13.48
N VAL A 241 3.87 -12.84 12.68
CA VAL A 241 4.10 -12.00 11.50
C VAL A 241 4.53 -10.60 11.91
N LEU A 242 3.90 -10.02 12.95
CA LEU A 242 4.30 -8.73 13.51
C LEU A 242 5.68 -8.80 14.15
N TYR A 243 6.00 -9.90 14.83
CA TYR A 243 7.33 -10.13 15.38
C TYR A 243 8.39 -10.25 14.28
N LEU A 244 8.11 -11.02 13.21
CA LEU A 244 8.99 -11.08 12.04
C LEU A 244 9.17 -9.71 11.39
N PHE A 245 8.09 -8.92 11.25
CA PHE A 245 8.17 -7.56 10.73
C PHE A 245 9.05 -6.66 11.61
N HIS A 246 8.93 -6.79 12.93
CA HIS A 246 9.77 -6.09 13.89
C HIS A 246 11.25 -6.46 13.73
N LEU A 247 11.58 -7.77 13.68
CA LEU A 247 12.93 -8.27 13.47
C LEU A 247 13.54 -7.78 12.14
N LEU A 248 12.78 -7.84 11.05
CA LEU A 248 13.20 -7.34 9.74
C LEU A 248 13.42 -5.83 9.75
N GLY A 249 12.71 -5.11 10.62
CA GLY A 249 12.83 -3.67 10.77
C GLY A 249 14.05 -3.23 11.54
N SER A 250 14.39 -3.95 12.62
CA SER A 250 15.57 -3.66 13.44
C SER A 250 16.86 -4.17 12.80
N ASN A 251 16.82 -5.31 12.12
CA ASN A 251 18.02 -5.90 11.52
C ASN A 251 17.71 -6.55 10.16
N ARG A 252 17.86 -5.76 9.09
CA ARG A 252 17.63 -6.20 7.70
C ARG A 252 18.57 -7.33 7.28
N GLY A 253 19.77 -7.38 7.85
CA GLY A 253 20.78 -8.41 7.55
C GLY A 253 20.58 -9.70 8.32
N TRP A 254 19.76 -9.71 9.38
CA TRP A 254 19.61 -10.87 10.26
C TRP A 254 19.09 -12.10 9.53
N THR A 255 18.05 -11.95 8.70
CA THR A 255 17.51 -13.08 7.92
C THR A 255 18.49 -13.54 6.85
N ARG A 256 19.19 -12.61 6.19
CA ARG A 256 20.24 -12.93 5.21
C ARG A 256 21.35 -13.73 5.87
N ALA A 257 21.89 -13.25 6.99
CA ALA A 257 22.96 -13.88 7.74
C ALA A 257 22.55 -15.25 8.29
N ALA A 258 21.35 -15.36 8.87
CA ALA A 258 20.82 -16.62 9.37
C ALA A 258 20.67 -17.68 8.26
N LEU A 259 20.35 -17.27 7.04
CA LEU A 259 20.20 -18.17 5.89
C LEU A 259 21.52 -18.43 5.15
N SER A 260 22.47 -17.49 5.15
CA SER A 260 23.80 -17.65 4.54
C SER A 260 24.80 -18.36 5.46
N GLY A 261 24.47 -18.52 6.74
CA GLY A 261 25.40 -19.04 7.74
C GLY A 261 26.45 -18.01 8.19
N GLU A 262 26.30 -16.75 7.79
CA GLU A 262 27.11 -15.65 8.31
C GLU A 262 26.69 -15.33 9.74
N ALA A 263 27.65 -14.87 10.55
CA ALA A 263 27.32 -14.37 11.88
C ALA A 263 26.34 -13.20 11.73
N PRO A 264 25.14 -13.25 12.35
CA PRO A 264 24.22 -12.13 12.26
C PRO A 264 24.91 -10.89 12.82
N PRO A 265 24.79 -9.72 12.16
CA PRO A 265 25.27 -8.48 12.75
C PRO A 265 24.63 -8.35 14.13
N LEU A 266 25.45 -8.01 15.14
CA LEU A 266 25.02 -7.88 16.53
C LEU A 266 23.68 -7.14 16.54
N LEU A 267 22.65 -7.77 17.11
CA LEU A 267 21.40 -7.06 17.39
C LEU A 267 21.76 -5.81 18.19
N ASP A 268 21.03 -4.71 17.94
CA ASP A 268 21.16 -3.44 18.66
C ASP A 268 21.53 -3.65 20.13
N GLU A 269 22.36 -2.74 20.66
CA GLU A 269 22.98 -2.86 21.99
C GLU A 269 22.10 -3.59 23.02
N PRO A 270 22.62 -4.67 23.65
CA PRO A 270 21.88 -5.42 24.64
C PRO A 270 21.41 -4.48 25.76
N GLY A 271 20.10 -4.20 25.80
CA GLY A 271 19.50 -3.26 26.76
C GLY A 271 18.37 -2.40 26.22
N ARG A 272 18.17 -2.29 24.89
CA ARG A 272 17.00 -1.56 24.34
C ARG A 272 15.69 -2.22 24.76
N SER A 273 14.79 -1.44 25.34
CA SER A 273 13.47 -1.94 25.72
C SER A 273 12.60 -2.18 24.47
N PHE A 274 11.60 -3.03 24.58
CA PHE A 274 10.60 -3.20 23.51
C PHE A 274 9.92 -1.86 23.16
N ILE A 275 9.76 -0.97 24.14
CA ILE A 275 9.20 0.36 23.96
C ILE A 275 10.13 1.18 23.05
N ASP A 276 11.44 1.22 23.30
CA ASP A 276 12.41 1.94 22.45
C ASP A 276 12.39 1.45 21.00
N SER A 277 12.06 0.18 20.79
CA SER A 277 11.93 -0.41 19.47
C SER A 277 10.75 0.16 18.65
N LEU A 278 9.75 0.72 19.33
CA LEU A 278 8.63 1.46 18.73
C LEU A 278 9.00 2.90 18.36
N ALA A 279 10.18 3.38 18.77
CA ALA A 279 10.69 4.70 18.40
C ALA A 279 11.14 4.78 16.92
N ASN A 280 11.04 3.69 16.16
CA ASN A 280 11.45 3.59 14.77
C ASN A 280 10.67 4.53 13.81
N GLN A 281 11.23 4.69 12.61
CA GLN A 281 10.69 5.55 11.55
C GLN A 281 9.36 5.05 10.94
N ASP A 282 8.96 3.78 11.15
CA ASP A 282 7.74 3.24 10.52
C ASP A 282 6.45 3.78 11.15
N LEU A 283 6.51 4.22 12.40
CA LEU A 283 5.37 4.77 13.14
C LEU A 283 5.44 6.30 13.27
N ALA A 284 6.44 6.94 12.68
CA ALA A 284 6.77 8.34 12.91
C ALA A 284 6.08 9.33 11.96
N ASN A 285 4.93 8.96 11.38
CA ASN A 285 4.19 9.87 10.49
C ASN A 285 3.70 11.14 11.21
N PHE A 286 3.48 11.11 12.54
CA PHE A 286 3.23 12.32 13.31
C PHE A 286 4.43 13.27 13.29
N ASP A 287 5.63 12.74 13.48
CA ASP A 287 6.89 13.46 13.45
C ASP A 287 7.13 14.07 12.06
N PHE A 288 6.94 13.28 11.00
CA PHE A 288 7.07 13.73 9.60
C PHE A 288 6.07 14.83 9.26
N LEU A 289 4.81 14.69 9.68
CA LEU A 289 3.79 15.72 9.50
C LEU A 289 4.16 17.00 10.25
N SER A 290 4.68 16.89 11.48
CA SER A 290 5.13 18.05 12.26
C SER A 290 6.22 18.84 11.54
N PHE A 291 7.19 18.14 10.96
CA PHE A 291 8.23 18.75 10.14
C PHE A 291 7.64 19.44 8.90
N ILE A 292 6.76 18.76 8.16
CA ILE A 292 6.09 19.34 6.97
C ILE A 292 5.32 20.60 7.32
N LEU A 293 4.59 20.61 8.43
CA LEU A 293 3.81 21.75 8.89
C LEU A 293 4.69 22.94 9.31
N TRP A 294 5.89 22.67 9.83
CA TRP A 294 6.88 23.70 10.13
C TRP A 294 7.50 24.27 8.84
N VAL A 295 7.86 23.42 7.89
CA VAL A 295 8.46 23.83 6.61
C VAL A 295 7.46 24.57 5.72
N VAL A 296 6.26 24.04 5.54
CA VAL A 296 5.30 24.51 4.54
C VAL A 296 4.08 25.18 5.19
N PRO A 297 3.73 26.43 4.85
CA PRO A 297 4.49 27.37 4.02
C PRO A 297 5.52 28.18 4.83
N GLY A 298 5.68 27.93 6.14
CA GLY A 298 6.41 28.81 7.05
C GLY A 298 7.86 29.10 6.65
N GLN A 299 8.63 28.06 6.31
CA GLN A 299 10.02 28.19 5.85
C GLN A 299 10.11 28.27 4.32
N SER A 300 9.27 27.53 3.60
CA SER A 300 9.32 27.47 2.13
C SER A 300 8.75 28.70 1.44
N GLY A 301 7.94 29.50 2.13
CA GLY A 301 7.22 30.66 1.57
C GLY A 301 6.13 30.29 0.55
N THR A 302 5.91 29.01 0.25
CA THR A 302 4.97 28.54 -0.76
C THR A 302 4.50 27.11 -0.51
N HIS A 303 3.47 26.69 -1.25
CA HIS A 303 2.95 25.34 -1.31
C HIS A 303 3.39 24.64 -2.61
N THR A 304 3.21 23.32 -2.70
CA THR A 304 3.44 22.55 -3.93
C THR A 304 2.32 22.69 -4.95
N TRP A 305 1.15 23.20 -4.58
CA TRP A 305 0.02 23.44 -5.48
C TRP A 305 -0.36 22.21 -6.34
N PHE A 306 -0.31 21.02 -5.73
CA PHE A 306 -0.61 19.73 -6.38
C PHE A 306 0.32 19.35 -7.55
N THR A 307 1.41 20.06 -7.80
CA THR A 307 2.29 19.76 -8.93
C THR A 307 3.00 18.41 -8.82
N GLN A 308 3.12 17.85 -7.62
CA GLN A 308 3.66 16.51 -7.42
C GLN A 308 2.82 15.41 -8.09
N TYR A 309 1.52 15.63 -8.28
CA TYR A 309 0.65 14.67 -8.98
C TYR A 309 0.88 14.63 -10.49
N LEU A 310 1.53 15.65 -11.08
CA LEU A 310 1.94 15.62 -12.49
C LEU A 310 2.96 14.50 -12.77
N GLN A 311 3.63 14.01 -11.72
CA GLN A 311 4.52 12.85 -11.81
C GLN A 311 3.80 11.58 -12.31
N LEU A 312 2.47 11.49 -12.19
CA LEU A 312 1.68 10.41 -12.79
C LEU A 312 1.83 10.31 -14.31
N PHE A 313 2.11 11.42 -14.98
CA PHE A 313 2.25 11.48 -16.43
C PHE A 313 3.70 11.34 -16.90
N THR A 314 4.66 11.71 -16.05
CA THR A 314 6.09 11.69 -16.42
C THR A 314 6.78 10.41 -15.98
N GLU A 315 6.46 9.88 -14.80
CA GLU A 315 7.18 8.76 -14.23
C GLU A 315 6.99 7.43 -14.99
N PRO A 316 5.78 7.07 -15.45
CA PRO A 316 5.60 5.83 -16.20
C PRO A 316 6.42 5.77 -17.49
N ILE A 317 6.87 6.89 -18.06
CA ILE A 317 7.66 6.87 -19.29
C ILE A 317 9.09 6.37 -18.99
N PRO A 318 9.55 5.23 -19.52
CA PRO A 318 10.92 4.76 -19.34
C PRO A 318 11.97 5.79 -19.79
N ARG A 319 13.09 5.92 -19.06
CA ARG A 319 14.19 6.84 -19.43
C ARG A 319 14.83 6.52 -20.78
N ILE A 320 14.73 5.28 -21.27
CA ILE A 320 15.18 4.92 -22.63
C ILE A 320 14.40 5.67 -23.72
N PHE A 321 13.11 5.99 -23.47
CA PHE A 321 12.28 6.77 -24.40
C PHE A 321 12.31 8.26 -24.09
N TRP A 322 12.63 8.66 -22.85
CA TRP A 322 12.78 10.05 -22.44
C TRP A 322 13.97 10.23 -21.47
N PRO A 323 15.21 10.36 -21.98
CA PRO A 323 16.41 10.41 -21.14
C PRO A 323 16.40 11.55 -20.12
N GLY A 324 16.02 12.75 -20.57
CA GLY A 324 15.94 13.97 -19.75
C GLY A 324 14.64 14.13 -18.95
N LYS A 325 13.87 13.06 -18.70
CA LYS A 325 12.63 13.19 -17.92
C LYS A 325 12.93 13.70 -16.49
N PRO A 326 12.07 14.57 -15.92
CA PRO A 326 12.24 15.05 -14.55
C PRO A 326 12.39 13.94 -13.52
N VAL A 327 13.21 14.16 -12.49
CA VAL A 327 13.34 13.27 -11.32
C VAL A 327 12.36 13.71 -10.23
N GLY A 328 11.34 12.90 -9.98
CA GLY A 328 10.25 13.25 -9.06
C GLY A 328 9.19 14.13 -9.72
N ALA A 329 8.62 15.07 -8.96
CA ALA A 329 7.66 16.04 -9.45
C ALA A 329 8.28 16.89 -10.58
N PRO A 330 7.60 17.09 -11.73
CA PRO A 330 8.14 17.87 -12.84
C PRO A 330 8.22 19.38 -12.54
N VAL A 331 7.37 19.88 -11.64
CA VAL A 331 7.45 21.25 -11.13
C VAL A 331 7.63 21.18 -9.62
N LYS A 332 8.77 21.66 -9.13
CA LYS A 332 9.17 21.62 -7.72
C LYS A 332 9.13 23.02 -7.12
N TRP A 333 8.12 23.27 -6.30
CA TRP A 333 8.00 24.52 -5.53
C TRP A 333 8.61 24.41 -4.14
N VAL A 334 8.66 23.20 -3.57
CA VAL A 334 9.17 22.92 -2.24
C VAL A 334 9.97 21.62 -2.30
N GLU A 335 11.21 21.64 -1.82
CA GLU A 335 12.02 20.45 -1.56
C GLU A 335 12.28 20.39 -0.05
N LEU A 336 11.78 19.34 0.61
CA LEU A 336 11.85 19.24 2.08
C LEU A 336 13.29 19.04 2.58
N ASN A 337 14.16 18.48 1.73
CA ASN A 337 15.56 18.27 2.05
C ASN A 337 16.37 19.58 2.17
N ASP A 338 15.84 20.70 1.66
CA ASP A 338 16.48 22.02 1.80
C ASP A 338 16.38 22.57 3.23
N PHE A 339 15.48 22.03 4.05
CA PHE A 339 15.16 22.53 5.40
C PHE A 339 15.53 21.55 6.52
N GLY A 340 16.01 20.36 6.18
CA GLY A 340 16.33 19.29 7.12
C GLY A 340 16.46 17.95 6.40
N ASN A 341 16.85 16.91 7.11
CA ASN A 341 17.04 15.61 6.49
C ASN A 341 15.68 14.87 6.36
N PHE A 342 15.04 15.02 5.20
CA PHE A 342 13.80 14.33 4.86
C PHE A 342 14.01 13.13 3.92
N SER A 343 15.26 12.67 3.78
CA SER A 343 15.60 11.56 2.89
C SER A 343 15.03 10.24 3.40
N ASN A 344 14.38 9.49 2.50
CA ASN A 344 13.70 8.22 2.81
C ASN A 344 12.53 8.32 3.82
N LEU A 345 12.05 9.52 4.11
CA LEU A 345 10.87 9.73 4.94
C LEU A 345 9.61 9.85 4.08
N THR A 346 8.44 9.78 4.72
CA THR A 346 7.15 9.74 4.03
C THR A 346 6.28 10.92 4.47
N ALA A 347 5.59 11.55 3.52
CA ALA A 347 4.80 12.74 3.82
C ALA A 347 3.48 12.43 4.52
N SER A 348 3.00 11.18 4.47
CA SER A 348 1.60 10.81 4.71
C SER A 348 0.62 11.48 3.75
N LEU A 349 -0.58 10.92 3.65
CA LEU A 349 -1.63 11.50 2.84
C LEU A 349 -2.06 12.90 3.34
N ALA A 350 -2.04 13.11 4.67
CA ALA A 350 -2.37 14.40 5.26
C ALA A 350 -1.27 15.44 5.00
N GLY A 351 0.00 15.06 5.13
CA GLY A 351 1.12 15.96 4.88
C GLY A 351 1.26 16.32 3.40
N ASP A 352 1.08 15.36 2.49
CA ASP A 352 1.04 15.63 1.05
C ASP A 352 -0.10 16.58 0.65
N GLY A 353 -1.28 16.40 1.26
CA GLY A 353 -2.38 17.34 1.11
C GLY A 353 -2.06 18.74 1.67
N TRP A 354 -1.44 18.82 2.85
CA TRP A 354 -1.00 20.11 3.42
C TRP A 354 0.03 20.82 2.56
N MET A 355 1.03 20.09 2.06
CA MET A 355 2.02 20.63 1.13
C MET A 355 1.35 21.26 -0.09
N SER A 356 0.22 20.69 -0.56
CA SER A 356 -0.48 21.11 -1.77
C SER A 356 -1.29 22.41 -1.63
N GLY A 357 -1.59 22.87 -0.41
CA GLY A 357 -2.39 24.09 -0.23
C GLY A 357 -2.90 24.30 1.20
N GLY A 358 -2.13 23.91 2.21
CA GLY A 358 -2.48 24.03 3.62
C GLY A 358 -3.77 23.29 3.96
N TRP A 359 -4.66 23.96 4.70
CA TRP A 359 -5.96 23.42 5.09
C TRP A 359 -6.82 22.96 3.90
N ILE A 360 -6.89 23.78 2.85
CA ILE A 360 -7.72 23.47 1.67
C ILE A 360 -7.16 22.24 0.97
N GLY A 361 -5.84 22.21 0.76
CA GLY A 361 -5.15 21.09 0.12
C GLY A 361 -5.35 19.78 0.89
N MET A 362 -5.15 19.83 2.21
CA MET A 362 -5.34 18.68 3.08
C MET A 362 -6.79 18.18 3.08
N ILE A 363 -7.79 19.05 3.26
CA ILE A 363 -9.20 18.62 3.24
C ILE A 363 -9.55 18.01 1.88
N LEU A 364 -9.17 18.67 0.79
CA LEU A 364 -9.46 18.21 -0.57
C LEU A 364 -8.87 16.82 -0.83
N THR A 365 -7.59 16.61 -0.51
CA THR A 365 -6.93 15.31 -0.68
C THR A 365 -7.62 14.22 0.13
N MET A 366 -7.89 14.46 1.41
CA MET A 366 -8.54 13.47 2.28
C MET A 366 -9.96 13.13 1.81
N VAL A 367 -10.73 14.13 1.35
CA VAL A 367 -12.07 13.93 0.80
C VAL A 367 -12.01 13.14 -0.50
N VAL A 368 -11.16 13.51 -1.45
CA VAL A 368 -11.04 12.82 -2.75
C VAL A 368 -10.65 11.36 -2.55
N VAL A 369 -9.62 11.09 -1.75
CA VAL A 369 -9.19 9.70 -1.50
C VAL A 369 -10.25 8.92 -0.74
N GLY A 370 -10.88 9.52 0.28
CA GLY A 370 -11.99 8.89 0.99
C GLY A 370 -13.15 8.53 0.05
N LEU A 371 -13.54 9.46 -0.82
CA LEU A 371 -14.57 9.27 -1.84
C LEU A 371 -14.24 8.16 -2.84
N VAL A 372 -12.98 8.07 -3.28
CA VAL A 372 -12.51 7.01 -4.20
C VAL A 372 -12.56 5.66 -3.51
N LEU A 373 -11.93 5.52 -2.34
CA LEU A 373 -11.87 4.25 -1.62
C LEU A 373 -13.26 3.78 -1.15
N GLY A 374 -14.11 4.71 -0.69
CA GLY A 374 -15.51 4.41 -0.38
C GLY A 374 -16.29 3.92 -1.61
N ARG A 375 -16.08 4.51 -2.79
CA ARG A 375 -16.68 4.01 -4.03
C ARG A 375 -16.17 2.64 -4.43
N VAL A 376 -14.88 2.34 -4.23
CA VAL A 376 -14.31 1.00 -4.49
C VAL A 376 -14.94 -0.03 -3.55
N HIS A 377 -15.13 0.30 -2.27
CA HIS A 377 -15.86 -0.55 -1.32
C HIS A 377 -17.31 -0.80 -1.75
N ARG A 378 -18.04 0.26 -2.13
CA ARG A 378 -19.41 0.15 -2.65
C ARG A 378 -19.45 -0.72 -3.91
N TRP A 379 -18.54 -0.51 -4.85
CA TRP A 379 -18.42 -1.31 -6.08
C TRP A 379 -18.20 -2.79 -5.75
N PHE A 380 -17.31 -3.09 -4.80
CA PHE A 380 -17.04 -4.46 -4.40
C PHE A 380 -18.32 -5.16 -3.92
N TRP A 381 -19.05 -4.59 -2.97
CA TRP A 381 -20.25 -5.24 -2.43
C TRP A 381 -21.45 -5.27 -3.38
N THR A 382 -21.53 -4.33 -4.33
CA THR A 382 -22.66 -4.26 -5.28
C THR A 382 -22.42 -5.11 -6.53
N LYS A 383 -21.16 -5.21 -6.99
CA LYS A 383 -20.81 -5.84 -8.27
C LYS A 383 -19.57 -6.72 -8.18
N GLY A 384 -18.47 -6.21 -7.60
CA GLY A 384 -17.15 -6.86 -7.65
C GLY A 384 -17.09 -8.22 -6.96
N CYS A 385 -17.83 -8.42 -5.87
CA CYS A 385 -17.87 -9.67 -5.12
C CYS A 385 -18.53 -10.83 -5.89
N ARG A 386 -19.20 -10.55 -7.01
CA ARG A 386 -19.88 -11.56 -7.84
C ARG A 386 -18.94 -12.30 -8.78
N THR A 387 -17.70 -11.83 -8.96
CA THR A 387 -16.72 -12.48 -9.84
C THR A 387 -15.46 -12.84 -9.06
N PRO A 388 -14.80 -13.98 -9.39
CA PRO A 388 -13.58 -14.36 -8.71
C PRO A 388 -12.46 -13.30 -8.82
N GLN A 389 -12.30 -12.71 -10.00
CA GLN A 389 -11.28 -11.69 -10.25
C GLN A 389 -11.59 -10.40 -9.48
N GLY A 390 -12.87 -10.05 -9.32
CA GLY A 390 -13.28 -8.87 -8.53
C GLY A 390 -12.98 -9.03 -7.04
N VAL A 391 -13.17 -10.24 -6.50
CA VAL A 391 -12.76 -10.58 -5.13
C VAL A 391 -11.25 -10.52 -4.96
N LEU A 392 -10.49 -11.15 -5.85
CA LEU A 392 -9.03 -11.12 -5.76
C LEU A 392 -8.49 -9.69 -5.89
N PHE A 393 -9.00 -8.92 -6.87
CA PHE A 393 -8.64 -7.52 -7.08
C PHE A 393 -8.85 -6.71 -5.81
N PHE A 394 -10.04 -6.78 -5.22
CA PHE A 394 -10.38 -6.00 -4.04
C PHE A 394 -9.56 -6.42 -2.80
N CYS A 395 -9.45 -7.73 -2.54
CA CYS A 395 -8.70 -8.23 -1.39
C CYS A 395 -7.20 -7.93 -1.49
N THR A 396 -6.66 -7.78 -2.70
CA THR A 396 -5.27 -7.38 -2.94
C THR A 396 -5.12 -5.86 -2.87
N PHE A 397 -6.09 -5.09 -3.40
CA PHE A 397 -6.04 -3.64 -3.48
C PHE A 397 -6.20 -2.96 -2.12
N VAL A 398 -7.17 -3.36 -1.31
CA VAL A 398 -7.50 -2.64 -0.07
C VAL A 398 -6.31 -2.56 0.88
N PRO A 399 -5.52 -3.62 1.12
CA PRO A 399 -4.33 -3.52 1.96
C PRO A 399 -3.31 -2.50 1.43
N LEU A 400 -3.16 -2.36 0.12
CA LEU A 400 -2.24 -1.36 -0.47
C LEU A 400 -2.61 0.08 -0.08
N SER A 401 -3.87 0.35 0.32
CA SER A 401 -4.27 1.67 0.81
C SER A 401 -3.48 2.11 2.05
N LEU A 402 -3.01 1.19 2.90
CA LEU A 402 -2.13 1.52 4.03
C LEU A 402 -0.86 2.21 3.58
N GLN A 403 -0.28 1.77 2.46
CA GLN A 403 0.90 2.42 1.91
C GLN A 403 0.57 3.80 1.36
N TRP A 404 -0.62 3.99 0.78
CA TRP A 404 -1.05 5.31 0.36
C TRP A 404 -1.24 6.27 1.54
N TYR A 405 -1.82 5.79 2.65
CA TYR A 405 -2.00 6.60 3.86
C TYR A 405 -0.66 7.04 4.45
N ARG A 406 0.32 6.12 4.45
CA ARG A 406 1.68 6.36 4.95
C ARG A 406 2.51 7.25 4.05
N ASP A 407 2.49 7.00 2.74
CA ASP A 407 3.39 7.66 1.79
C ASP A 407 2.82 8.98 1.26
N GLY A 408 1.49 9.06 1.09
CA GLY A 408 0.85 10.13 0.33
C GLY A 408 1.17 10.06 -1.17
N GLY A 409 0.86 11.14 -1.89
CA GLY A 409 1.26 11.34 -3.28
C GLY A 409 0.84 10.22 -4.23
N ILE A 410 1.76 9.87 -5.15
CA ILE A 410 1.50 8.97 -6.29
C ILE A 410 1.97 7.52 -6.05
N THR A 411 2.49 7.19 -4.88
CA THR A 411 3.10 5.88 -4.58
C THR A 411 2.12 4.73 -4.79
N ILE A 412 0.84 4.92 -4.47
CA ILE A 412 -0.21 3.93 -4.68
C ILE A 412 -0.34 3.52 -6.15
N PHE A 413 -0.09 4.43 -7.09
CA PHE A 413 -0.14 4.12 -8.51
C PHE A 413 1.04 3.25 -8.91
N LYS A 414 2.25 3.52 -8.37
CA LYS A 414 3.44 2.72 -8.64
C LYS A 414 3.26 1.28 -8.14
N PHE A 415 2.97 1.13 -6.84
CA PHE A 415 2.82 -0.19 -6.23
C PHE A 415 1.55 -0.89 -6.68
N GLY A 416 0.43 -0.16 -6.77
CA GLY A 416 -0.85 -0.66 -7.23
C GLY A 416 -0.80 -1.16 -8.67
N PHE A 417 -0.03 -0.50 -9.55
CA PHE A 417 0.16 -0.98 -10.91
C PHE A 417 0.74 -2.40 -10.93
N PHE A 418 1.90 -2.65 -10.31
CA PHE A 418 2.51 -3.98 -10.32
C PHE A 418 1.71 -5.02 -9.52
N ALA A 419 1.11 -4.62 -8.42
CA ALA A 419 0.33 -5.52 -7.58
C ALA A 419 -1.04 -5.91 -8.18
N LEU A 420 -1.60 -5.12 -9.10
CA LEU A 420 -2.91 -5.39 -9.71
C LEU A 420 -2.83 -5.77 -11.19
N LEU A 421 -1.73 -5.45 -11.88
CA LEU A 421 -1.50 -5.77 -13.30
C LEU A 421 -1.77 -7.25 -13.62
N PRO A 422 -1.34 -8.24 -12.80
CA PRO A 422 -1.60 -9.65 -13.09
C PRO A 422 -3.10 -9.98 -13.11
N ILE A 423 -3.87 -9.37 -12.21
CA ILE A 423 -5.32 -9.56 -12.13
C ILE A 423 -6.00 -8.92 -13.33
N LEU A 424 -5.55 -7.74 -13.75
CA LEU A 424 -6.06 -7.06 -14.94
C LEU A 424 -5.77 -7.86 -16.22
N LEU A 425 -4.55 -8.37 -16.38
CA LEU A 425 -4.17 -9.23 -17.51
C LEU A 425 -5.03 -10.50 -17.53
N TRP A 426 -5.23 -11.13 -16.37
CA TRP A 426 -6.10 -12.30 -16.25
C TRP A 426 -7.54 -12.03 -16.70
N VAL A 427 -8.12 -10.89 -16.32
CA VAL A 427 -9.46 -10.47 -16.77
C VAL A 427 -9.51 -10.30 -18.29
N VAL A 428 -8.51 -9.63 -18.88
CA VAL A 428 -8.43 -9.40 -20.33
C VAL A 428 -8.32 -10.74 -21.08
N LEU A 429 -7.42 -11.61 -20.67
CA LEU A 429 -7.22 -12.93 -21.30
C LEU A 429 -8.47 -13.81 -21.18
N SER A 430 -9.16 -13.77 -20.03
CA SER A 430 -10.41 -14.52 -19.83
C SER A 430 -11.52 -14.05 -20.78
N ARG A 431 -11.65 -12.73 -20.97
CA ARG A 431 -12.62 -12.15 -21.92
C ARG A 431 -12.28 -12.52 -23.36
N PHE A 432 -11.01 -12.44 -23.73
CA PHE A 432 -10.52 -12.82 -25.06
C PHE A 432 -10.82 -14.30 -25.37
N MET A 433 -10.51 -15.21 -24.45
CA MET A 433 -10.77 -16.64 -24.64
C MET A 433 -12.25 -16.97 -24.79
N ARG A 434 -13.12 -16.32 -24.00
CA ARG A 434 -14.58 -16.49 -24.13
C ARG A 434 -15.09 -15.97 -25.47
N ALA A 435 -14.61 -14.81 -25.92
CA ALA A 435 -14.98 -14.25 -27.21
C ALA A 435 -14.51 -15.14 -28.38
N TRP A 436 -13.28 -15.68 -28.30
CA TRP A 436 -12.74 -16.61 -29.28
C TRP A 436 -13.54 -17.91 -29.36
N ALA A 437 -13.90 -18.50 -28.22
CA ALA A 437 -14.73 -19.70 -28.16
C ALA A 437 -16.13 -19.47 -28.76
N ALA A 438 -16.72 -18.29 -28.53
CA ALA A 438 -18.01 -17.92 -29.11
C ALA A 438 -17.95 -17.75 -30.64
N PHE A 439 -16.82 -17.27 -31.16
CA PHE A 439 -16.60 -17.14 -32.61
C PHE A 439 -16.52 -18.52 -33.28
N GLY A 440 -15.72 -19.44 -32.75
CA GLY A 440 -15.60 -20.80 -33.29
C GLY A 440 -16.91 -21.61 -33.22
N ALA A 441 -17.73 -21.39 -32.19
CA ALA A 441 -19.05 -22.04 -32.08
C ALA A 441 -20.04 -21.59 -33.16
N ARG A 442 -19.95 -20.34 -33.65
CA ARG A 442 -20.79 -19.85 -34.75
C ARG A 442 -20.41 -20.45 -36.10
N GLU A 443 -19.14 -20.73 -36.33
CA GLU A 443 -18.67 -21.39 -37.56
C GLU A 443 -19.11 -22.85 -37.63
N GLN A 444 -19.15 -23.55 -36.49
CA GLN A 444 -19.58 -24.95 -36.43
C GLN A 444 -21.09 -25.13 -36.52
N ASN A 445 -21.87 -24.08 -36.26
CA ASN A 445 -23.32 -24.12 -36.31
C ASN A 445 -23.84 -22.83 -36.98
N PRO A 446 -23.59 -22.65 -38.29
CA PRO A 446 -24.14 -21.52 -39.03
C PRO A 446 -25.66 -21.67 -38.94
N GLY A 447 -26.32 -20.81 -38.16
CA GLY A 447 -27.76 -20.87 -37.97
C GLY A 447 -28.48 -20.99 -39.33
N PRO A 448 -29.69 -21.59 -39.36
CA PRO A 448 -30.39 -21.86 -40.61
C PRO A 448 -30.38 -20.60 -41.48
N LEU A 449 -29.82 -20.73 -42.68
CA LEU A 449 -29.81 -19.69 -43.71
C LEU A 449 -31.24 -19.17 -43.81
N ILE A 450 -31.48 -17.98 -43.26
CA ILE A 450 -32.75 -17.27 -43.43
C ILE A 450 -32.77 -16.88 -44.90
N THR A 451 -33.24 -17.79 -45.74
CA THR A 451 -33.63 -17.51 -47.11
C THR A 451 -34.78 -16.52 -47.03
N ARG A 452 -34.43 -15.23 -47.11
CA ARG A 452 -35.43 -14.19 -47.35
C ARG A 452 -36.14 -14.59 -48.64
N ALA A 453 -37.42 -14.96 -48.54
CA ALA A 453 -38.24 -15.24 -49.70
C ALA A 453 -38.17 -14.03 -50.66
N PRO A 454 -37.94 -14.26 -51.97
CA PRO A 454 -38.02 -13.19 -52.95
C PRO A 454 -39.43 -12.58 -52.91
N ARG A 455 -39.48 -11.25 -52.86
CA ARG A 455 -40.73 -10.46 -52.87
C ARG A 455 -41.30 -10.39 -54.28
#